data_AF-A0A7S2GG52-F1
#
_entry.id   AF-A0A7S2GG52-F1
#
_cell.length_a   1.000
_cell.length_b   1.000
_cell.length_c   1.000
_cell.angle_alpha   90.00
_cell.angle_beta   90.00
_cell.angle_gamma   90.00
#
_symmetry.space_group_name_H-M   'P 1'
#
loop_
_entity.id
_entity.type
_entity.pdbx_description
1 polymer ?
#
loop_
_entity_poly.entity_id
_entity_poly.type
_entity_poly.pdbx_seq_one_letter_code
_entity_poly.pdbx_strand_id
1 'polypeptide(L)'
;VPLVIPGELVRVRVWANRSTHSVADLVEVIEASPRRIAPPCEFFGTCGGCQYQYMTIEEQRMWKRQHVLDSLERIGGFKDLEVEAVIGSEHIYGYRSKLTPHYDKPDRETGEIGPIGFMRRHGKGRLVDVPHCLIATDAINERLKGLREDVKKKA
;
A
#
# COMPACT_ATOMS: atom_id res chain seq x y z
N VAL A 1 12.73 2.13 -8.17
CA VAL A 1 12.51 0.78 -7.62
C VAL A 1 11.48 0.90 -6.49
N PRO A 2 10.35 0.19 -6.48
CA PRO A 2 9.41 0.21 -5.36
C PRO A 2 9.95 -0.52 -4.13
N LEU A 3 9.38 -0.24 -2.94
CA LEU A 3 9.63 -0.97 -1.68
C LEU A 3 11.06 -0.83 -1.10
N VAL A 4 11.77 0.23 -1.46
CA VAL A 4 13.12 0.55 -0.98
C VAL A 4 13.12 1.84 -0.19
N ILE A 5 14.01 1.94 0.80
CA ILE A 5 14.26 3.14 1.61
C ILE A 5 15.61 3.74 1.18
N PRO A 6 15.77 5.06 1.06
CA PRO A 6 17.07 5.69 0.82
C PRO A 6 18.12 5.23 1.83
N GLY A 7 19.31 4.92 1.31
CA GLY A 7 20.44 4.40 2.09
C GLY A 7 20.56 2.87 2.08
N GLU A 8 19.62 2.15 1.47
CA GLU A 8 19.70 0.68 1.39
C GLU A 8 20.55 0.19 0.23
N LEU A 9 21.29 -0.89 0.47
CA LEU A 9 21.90 -1.69 -0.59
C LEU A 9 20.91 -2.79 -1.00
N VAL A 10 20.53 -2.81 -2.28
CA VAL A 10 19.46 -3.71 -2.77
C VAL A 10 19.88 -4.41 -4.07
N ARG A 11 19.44 -5.66 -4.21
CA ARG A 11 19.44 -6.37 -5.49
C ARG A 11 18.13 -6.09 -6.22
N VAL A 12 18.23 -5.71 -7.48
CA VAL A 12 17.07 -5.33 -8.29
C VAL A 12 17.07 -6.03 -9.63
N ARG A 13 15.88 -6.23 -10.19
CA ARG A 13 15.68 -6.76 -11.54
C ARG A 13 15.08 -5.67 -12.41
N VAL A 14 15.88 -5.16 -13.34
CA VAL A 14 15.43 -4.21 -14.35
C VAL A 14 14.54 -4.93 -15.36
N TRP A 15 13.31 -4.44 -15.55
CA TRP A 15 12.36 -5.03 -16.50
C TRP A 15 11.97 -4.06 -17.62
N ALA A 16 12.27 -2.77 -17.48
CA ALA A 16 12.10 -1.79 -18.55
C ALA A 16 13.15 -0.70 -18.47
N ASN A 17 13.62 -0.28 -19.65
CA ASN A 17 14.42 0.92 -19.82
C ASN A 17 13.59 1.97 -20.55
N ARG A 18 13.74 3.23 -20.14
CA ARG A 18 13.17 4.42 -20.76
C ARG A 18 14.33 5.35 -21.13
N SER A 19 14.04 6.39 -21.91
CA SER A 19 15.06 7.33 -22.36
C SER A 19 15.84 8.01 -21.22
N THR A 20 15.19 8.24 -20.07
CA THR A 20 15.77 8.98 -18.94
C THR A 20 15.92 8.17 -17.65
N HIS A 21 15.36 6.96 -17.57
CA HIS A 21 15.38 6.14 -16.36
C HIS A 21 15.10 4.67 -16.66
N SER A 22 15.47 3.81 -15.71
CA SER A 22 15.11 2.39 -15.71
C SER A 22 14.04 2.11 -14.67
N VAL A 23 13.16 1.16 -14.97
CA VAL A 23 12.17 0.64 -14.03
C VAL A 23 12.59 -0.78 -13.63
N ALA A 24 12.62 -1.02 -12.34
CA ALA A 24 13.08 -2.28 -11.76
C ALA A 24 12.25 -2.67 -10.54
N ASP A 25 12.17 -3.99 -10.33
CA ASP A 25 11.59 -4.59 -9.13
C ASP A 25 12.68 -4.83 -8.08
N LEU A 26 12.32 -4.70 -6.82
CA LEU A 26 13.15 -5.15 -5.70
C LEU A 26 13.17 -6.69 -5.68
N VAL A 27 14.37 -7.28 -5.72
CA VAL A 27 14.57 -8.73 -5.58
C VAL A 27 14.92 -9.05 -4.13
N GLU A 28 15.83 -8.29 -3.54
CA GLU A 28 16.35 -8.54 -2.20
C GLU A 28 16.94 -7.25 -1.61
N VAL A 29 16.82 -7.09 -0.29
CA VAL A 29 17.53 -6.05 0.46
C VAL A 29 18.77 -6.69 1.08
N ILE A 30 19.95 -6.25 0.65
CA ILE A 30 21.24 -6.78 1.08
C ILE A 30 21.66 -6.09 2.38
N GLU A 31 21.52 -4.77 2.45
CA GLU A 31 21.74 -3.97 3.66
C GLU A 31 20.50 -3.12 3.91
N ALA A 32 19.79 -3.44 5.00
CA ALA A 32 18.55 -2.77 5.38
C ALA A 32 18.82 -1.45 6.08
N SER A 33 17.96 -0.45 5.83
CA SER A 33 17.95 0.77 6.60
C SER A 33 17.54 0.47 8.05
N PRO A 34 18.08 1.15 9.07
CA PRO A 34 17.58 1.04 10.44
C PRO A 34 16.10 1.44 10.58
N ARG A 35 15.54 2.12 9.56
CA ARG A 35 14.14 2.54 9.49
C ARG A 35 13.24 1.53 8.78
N ARG A 36 13.79 0.40 8.31
CA ARG A 36 13.00 -0.69 7.73
C ARG A 36 12.35 -1.51 8.83
N ILE A 37 11.08 -1.82 8.66
CA ILE A 37 10.34 -2.76 9.51
C ILE A 37 9.73 -3.88 8.67
N ALA A 38 9.46 -5.02 9.30
CA ALA A 38 8.64 -6.06 8.71
C ALA A 38 7.20 -5.54 8.59
N PRO A 39 6.58 -5.54 7.39
CA PRO A 39 5.20 -5.15 7.23
C PRO A 39 4.27 -6.06 8.05
N PRO A 40 3.42 -5.53 8.95
CA PRO A 40 2.55 -6.36 9.77
C PRO A 40 1.35 -6.93 9.00
N CYS A 41 0.99 -6.37 7.85
CA CYS A 41 -0.05 -6.92 6.99
C CYS A 41 0.54 -7.97 6.03
N GLU A 42 0.04 -9.20 6.10
CA GLU A 42 0.43 -10.31 5.21
C GLU A 42 0.20 -10.00 3.72
N PHE A 43 -0.78 -9.15 3.39
CA PHE A 43 -1.09 -8.78 2.00
C PHE A 43 -0.22 -7.62 1.49
N PHE A 44 0.64 -7.03 2.32
CA PHE A 44 1.48 -5.91 1.91
C PHE A 44 2.40 -6.30 0.75
N GLY A 45 2.63 -5.37 -0.18
CA GLY A 45 3.39 -5.62 -1.41
C GLY A 45 2.56 -6.24 -2.54
N THR A 46 1.52 -7.02 -2.22
CA THR A 46 0.60 -7.60 -3.21
C THR A 46 -0.69 -6.78 -3.35
N CYS A 47 -1.34 -6.46 -2.23
CA CYS A 47 -2.53 -5.60 -2.19
C CYS A 47 -2.13 -4.14 -2.47
N GLY A 48 -2.90 -3.47 -3.33
CA GLY A 48 -2.66 -2.07 -3.72
C GLY A 48 -3.08 -1.02 -2.69
N GLY A 49 -3.58 -1.43 -1.52
CA GLY A 49 -4.17 -0.51 -0.54
C GLY A 49 -3.17 0.30 0.30
N CYS A 50 -2.02 -0.27 0.66
CA CYS A 50 -1.03 0.36 1.54
C CYS A 50 0.32 0.54 0.84
N GLN A 51 0.98 1.68 1.08
CA GLN A 51 2.23 2.03 0.37
C GLN A 51 3.49 1.87 1.22
N TYR A 52 3.45 2.14 2.53
CA TYR A 52 4.64 2.37 3.36
C TYR A 52 4.80 1.44 4.57
N GLN A 53 4.12 0.31 4.64
CA GLN A 53 4.21 -0.55 5.85
C GLN A 53 5.59 -1.20 6.07
N TYR A 54 6.55 -1.00 5.17
CA TYR A 54 7.93 -1.49 5.29
C TYR A 54 8.88 -0.47 5.95
N MET A 55 8.39 0.69 6.40
CA MET A 55 9.19 1.72 7.08
C MET A 55 8.51 2.19 8.36
N THR A 56 9.32 2.62 9.34
CA THR A 56 8.81 3.17 10.62
C THR A 56 7.90 4.38 10.39
N ILE A 57 7.03 4.69 11.35
CA ILE A 57 6.10 5.82 11.23
C ILE A 57 6.84 7.16 11.13
N GLU A 58 7.97 7.30 11.80
CA GLU A 58 8.84 8.48 11.75
C GLU A 58 9.34 8.70 10.33
N GLU A 59 9.78 7.65 9.65
CA GLU A 59 10.23 7.73 8.26
C GLU A 59 9.09 8.13 7.32
N GLN A 60 7.89 7.58 7.53
CA GLN A 60 6.70 7.98 6.75
C GLN A 60 6.38 9.47 6.93
N ARG A 61 6.45 9.97 8.17
CA ARG A 61 6.21 11.38 8.50
C ARG A 61 7.27 12.28 7.85
N MET A 62 8.56 11.90 7.91
CA MET A 62 9.63 12.64 7.26
C MET A 62 9.46 12.70 5.74
N TRP A 63 9.13 11.59 5.09
CA TRP A 63 8.90 11.57 3.64
C TRP A 63 7.72 12.43 3.22
N LYS A 64 6.62 12.40 3.96
CA LYS A 64 5.45 13.24 3.68
C LYS A 64 5.79 14.72 3.81
N ARG A 65 6.52 15.11 4.86
CA ARG A 65 7.01 16.49 5.03
C ARG A 65 7.88 16.92 3.86
N GLN A 66 8.87 16.11 3.50
CA GLN A 66 9.77 16.40 2.39
C GLN A 66 9.01 16.53 1.07
N HIS A 67 8.04 15.66 0.82
CA HIS A 67 7.24 15.72 -0.40
C HIS A 67 6.45 17.03 -0.55
N VAL A 68 5.93 17.57 0.57
CA VAL A 68 5.25 18.87 0.58
C VAL A 68 6.25 19.98 0.29
N LEU A 69 7.40 19.99 0.98
CA LEU A 69 8.47 20.97 0.77
C LEU A 69 8.93 20.98 -0.69
N ASP A 70 9.30 19.82 -1.24
CA ASP A 70 9.76 19.65 -2.62
C ASP A 70 8.71 20.16 -3.63
N SER A 71 7.43 19.94 -3.34
CA SER A 71 6.34 20.38 -4.22
C SER A 71 6.15 21.90 -4.17
N LEU A 72 6.22 22.51 -2.99
CA LEU A 72 6.11 23.96 -2.82
C LEU A 72 7.30 24.69 -3.46
N GLU A 73 8.51 24.17 -3.29
CA GLU A 73 9.70 24.76 -3.91
C GLU A 73 9.70 24.59 -5.43
N ARG A 74 9.59 23.34 -5.91
CA ARG A 74 9.79 23.03 -7.33
C ARG A 74 8.63 23.44 -8.23
N ILE A 75 7.39 23.31 -7.74
CA ILE A 75 6.18 23.61 -8.53
C ILE A 75 5.61 24.97 -8.13
N GLY A 76 5.56 25.25 -6.83
CA GLY A 76 5.01 26.51 -6.30
C GLY A 76 5.96 27.70 -6.43
N GLY A 77 7.27 27.48 -6.60
CA GLY A 77 8.28 28.54 -6.72
C GLY A 77 8.56 29.28 -5.41
N PHE A 78 8.08 28.76 -4.27
CA PHE A 78 8.40 29.28 -2.95
C PHE A 78 9.88 29.05 -2.64
N LYS A 79 10.49 30.00 -1.91
CA LYS A 79 11.88 29.91 -1.44
C LYS A 79 11.91 30.09 0.06
N ASP A 80 12.90 29.49 0.72
CA ASP A 80 13.17 29.63 2.15
C ASP A 80 11.94 29.33 3.02
N LEU A 81 11.19 28.29 2.64
CA LEU A 81 9.95 27.92 3.31
C LEU A 81 10.21 26.83 4.34
N GLU A 82 9.69 27.02 5.56
CA GLU A 82 9.69 25.99 6.59
C GLU A 82 8.36 25.24 6.57
N VAL A 83 8.42 23.93 6.36
CA VAL A 83 7.27 23.04 6.54
C VAL A 83 7.34 22.46 7.94
N GLU A 84 6.29 22.56 8.72
CA GLU A 84 6.23 21.99 10.06
C GLU A 84 6.28 20.44 10.05
N ALA A 85 6.54 19.85 11.22
CA ALA A 85 6.48 18.40 11.38
C ALA A 85 5.06 17.85 11.07
N VAL A 86 4.99 16.66 10.47
CA VAL A 86 3.69 16.03 10.16
C VAL A 86 2.98 15.66 11.45
N ILE A 87 1.81 16.28 11.67
CA ILE A 87 0.90 15.91 12.74
C ILE A 87 0.24 14.57 12.36
N GLY A 88 0.32 13.59 13.25
CA GLY A 88 -0.24 12.26 13.03
C GLY A 88 -0.74 11.63 14.33
N SER A 89 -1.58 10.61 14.19
CA SER A 89 -2.02 9.78 15.31
C SER A 89 -0.95 8.75 15.68
N GLU A 90 -0.92 8.35 16.94
CA GLU A 90 -0.19 7.18 17.42
C GLU A 90 -0.94 5.87 17.08
N HIS A 91 -2.25 5.94 16.84
CA HIS A 91 -3.03 4.83 16.28
C HIS A 91 -2.82 4.74 14.77
N ILE A 92 -1.73 4.09 14.38
CA ILE A 92 -1.29 3.94 12.97
C ILE A 92 -2.00 2.82 12.20
N TYR A 93 -2.80 1.99 12.88
CA TYR A 93 -3.64 0.93 12.34
C TYR A 93 -5.08 1.08 12.86
N GLY A 94 -6.03 0.32 12.30
CA GLY A 94 -7.43 0.38 12.73
C GLY A 94 -8.12 1.72 12.48
N TYR A 95 -7.53 2.66 11.74
CA TYR A 95 -8.06 4.02 11.59
C TYR A 95 -9.15 4.15 10.50
N ARG A 96 -9.31 3.15 9.63
CA ARG A 96 -10.20 3.24 8.47
C ARG A 96 -11.60 2.73 8.82
N SER A 97 -12.54 3.65 8.88
CA SER A 97 -13.97 3.39 9.18
C SER A 97 -14.82 3.02 7.95
N LYS A 98 -14.21 2.93 6.75
CA LYS A 98 -14.89 2.53 5.52
C LYS A 98 -13.95 1.77 4.58
N LEU A 99 -14.40 0.58 4.15
CA LEU A 99 -13.79 -0.19 3.07
C LEU A 99 -14.76 -0.29 1.89
N THR A 100 -14.20 -0.33 0.68
CA THR A 100 -14.95 -0.65 -0.55
C THR A 100 -14.26 -1.84 -1.23
N PRO A 101 -14.51 -3.08 -0.78
CA PRO A 101 -13.99 -4.26 -1.45
C PRO A 101 -14.61 -4.41 -2.83
N HIS A 102 -13.80 -4.88 -3.78
CA HIS A 102 -14.20 -5.27 -5.12
C HIS A 102 -14.37 -6.79 -5.18
N TYR A 103 -15.29 -7.24 -6.02
CA TYR A 103 -15.51 -8.64 -6.37
C TYR A 103 -16.04 -8.70 -7.80
N ASP A 104 -15.79 -9.81 -8.49
CA ASP A 104 -16.28 -10.03 -9.85
C ASP A 104 -17.69 -10.67 -9.84
N LYS A 105 -18.35 -10.67 -11.00
CA LYS A 105 -19.60 -11.42 -11.17
C LYS A 105 -19.33 -12.92 -10.92
N PRO A 106 -20.34 -13.69 -10.46
CA PRO A 106 -20.22 -15.14 -10.36
C PRO A 106 -19.71 -15.74 -11.67
N ASP A 107 -18.84 -16.74 -11.55
CA ASP A 107 -18.38 -17.51 -12.68
C ASP A 107 -19.56 -18.15 -13.41
N ARG A 108 -19.54 -18.13 -14.74
CA ARG A 108 -20.71 -18.53 -15.54
C ARG A 108 -20.95 -20.04 -15.54
N GLU A 109 -19.91 -20.84 -15.30
CA GLU A 109 -19.99 -22.30 -15.36
C GLU A 109 -20.22 -22.90 -13.96
N THR A 110 -19.49 -22.38 -12.97
CA THR A 110 -19.52 -22.89 -11.59
C THR A 110 -20.49 -22.14 -10.69
N GLY A 111 -20.87 -20.91 -11.04
CA GLY A 111 -21.67 -20.03 -10.18
C GLY A 111 -20.88 -19.46 -8.99
N GLU A 112 -19.58 -19.75 -8.86
CA GLU A 112 -18.81 -19.33 -7.70
C GLU A 112 -18.35 -17.87 -7.81
N ILE A 113 -18.32 -17.17 -6.67
CA ILE A 113 -17.67 -15.85 -6.57
C ILE A 113 -16.22 -16.04 -6.16
N GLY A 114 -15.33 -15.49 -6.96
CA GLY A 114 -13.89 -15.47 -6.74
C GLY A 114 -13.44 -14.55 -5.58
N PRO A 115 -12.22 -14.01 -5.64
CA PRO A 115 -11.67 -13.14 -4.61
C PRO A 115 -12.55 -11.93 -4.31
N ILE A 116 -12.70 -11.62 -3.02
CA ILE A 116 -13.33 -10.38 -2.56
C ILE A 116 -12.25 -9.57 -1.85
N GLY A 117 -11.98 -8.36 -2.29
CA GLY A 117 -10.92 -7.56 -1.68
C GLY A 117 -10.48 -6.38 -2.50
N PHE A 118 -9.18 -6.24 -2.75
CA PHE A 118 -8.63 -5.03 -3.37
C PHE A 118 -7.79 -5.36 -4.59
N MET A 119 -7.62 -4.37 -5.46
CA MET A 119 -6.79 -4.50 -6.64
C MET A 119 -5.34 -4.83 -6.26
N ARG A 120 -4.70 -5.73 -7.01
CA ARG A 120 -3.26 -5.95 -6.90
C ARG A 120 -2.50 -4.67 -7.23
N ARG A 121 -1.38 -4.46 -6.55
CA ARG A 121 -0.46 -3.34 -6.79
C ARG A 121 0.14 -3.38 -8.20
N HIS A 122 0.42 -4.60 -8.68
CA HIS A 122 0.99 -4.85 -10.01
C HIS A 122 0.13 -5.87 -10.76
N GLY A 123 -0.02 -5.65 -12.07
CA GLY A 123 -0.89 -6.44 -12.94
C GLY A 123 -2.31 -5.88 -13.03
N LYS A 124 -2.80 -5.69 -14.26
CA LYS A 124 -4.15 -5.15 -14.50
C LYS A 124 -5.21 -6.21 -14.14
N GLY A 125 -6.32 -5.74 -13.54
CA GLY A 125 -7.55 -6.52 -13.43
C GLY A 125 -7.51 -7.71 -12.47
N ARG A 126 -6.53 -7.82 -11.58
CA ARG A 126 -6.45 -8.94 -10.63
C ARG A 126 -6.76 -8.47 -9.22
N LEU A 127 -7.71 -9.15 -8.58
CA LEU A 127 -8.07 -8.95 -7.18
C LEU A 127 -7.16 -9.76 -6.25
N VAL A 128 -6.91 -9.20 -5.07
CA VAL A 128 -6.36 -9.91 -3.91
C VAL A 128 -7.52 -10.21 -2.99
N ASP A 129 -7.67 -11.48 -2.61
CA ASP A 129 -8.63 -11.84 -1.58
C ASP A 129 -8.16 -11.29 -0.23
N VAL A 130 -8.95 -10.41 0.38
CA VAL A 130 -8.61 -9.76 1.65
C VAL A 130 -9.76 -9.96 2.63
N PRO A 131 -9.72 -11.02 3.46
CA PRO A 131 -10.75 -11.28 4.46
C PRO A 131 -10.66 -10.35 5.66
N HIS A 132 -9.48 -9.79 5.94
CA HIS A 132 -9.20 -8.88 7.05
C HIS A 132 -8.24 -7.78 6.62
N CYS A 133 -8.52 -6.53 6.99
CA CYS A 133 -7.67 -5.38 6.67
C CYS A 133 -7.14 -4.72 7.94
N LEU A 134 -5.83 -4.79 8.16
CA LEU A 134 -5.16 -4.27 9.37
C LEU A 134 -5.40 -2.77 9.62
N ILE A 135 -5.59 -1.98 8.57
CA ILE A 135 -5.84 -0.54 8.70
C ILE A 135 -7.32 -0.22 8.95
N ALA A 136 -8.23 -1.20 8.88
CA ALA A 136 -9.65 -1.00 9.14
C ALA A 136 -9.98 -1.24 10.62
N THR A 137 -10.94 -0.48 11.14
CA THR A 137 -11.46 -0.69 12.50
C THR A 137 -12.03 -2.10 12.67
N ASP A 138 -12.01 -2.64 13.88
CA ASP A 138 -12.56 -3.96 14.20
C ASP A 138 -14.02 -4.13 13.73
N ALA A 139 -14.88 -3.14 14.01
CA ALA A 139 -16.28 -3.14 13.57
C ALA A 139 -16.44 -3.29 12.04
N ILE A 140 -15.50 -2.75 11.25
CA ILE A 140 -15.49 -2.87 9.79
C ILE A 140 -15.01 -4.25 9.35
N ASN A 141 -13.99 -4.80 10.01
CA ASN A 141 -13.51 -6.16 9.73
C ASN A 141 -14.57 -7.22 10.10
N GLU A 142 -15.29 -7.04 11.21
CA GLU A 142 -16.42 -7.88 11.59
C GLU A 142 -17.54 -7.84 10.54
N ARG A 143 -17.91 -6.63 10.08
CA ARG A 143 -18.93 -6.48 9.03
C ARG A 143 -18.47 -7.08 7.70
N LEU A 144 -17.19 -6.94 7.35
CA LEU A 144 -16.62 -7.50 6.13
C LEU A 144 -16.76 -9.02 6.10
N LYS A 145 -16.52 -9.70 7.23
CA LYS A 145 -16.68 -11.16 7.33
C LYS A 145 -18.09 -11.60 6.93
N GLY A 146 -19.13 -10.98 7.52
CA GLY A 146 -20.52 -11.30 7.21
C GLY A 146 -20.90 -10.96 5.76
N LEU A 147 -20.49 -9.79 5.26
CA LEU A 147 -20.78 -9.39 3.88
C LEU A 147 -20.20 -10.36 2.83
N ARG A 148 -19.01 -10.92 3.10
CA ARG A 148 -18.39 -11.90 2.19
C ARG A 148 -19.21 -13.17 2.08
N GLU A 149 -19.75 -13.66 3.19
CA GLU A 149 -20.64 -14.82 3.20
C GLU A 149 -21.96 -14.52 2.47
N ASP A 150 -22.54 -13.35 2.71
CA ASP A 150 -23.80 -12.93 2.06
C ASP A 150 -23.65 -12.80 0.55
N VAL A 151 -22.53 -12.25 0.08
CA VAL A 151 -22.22 -12.13 -1.34
C VAL A 151 -22.09 -13.51 -1.97
N LYS A 152 -21.35 -14.44 -1.35
CA LYS A 152 -21.17 -15.81 -1.84
C LYS A 152 -22.47 -16.64 -1.86
N LYS A 153 -23.40 -16.41 -0.92
CA LYS A 153 -24.72 -17.09 -0.89
C LYS A 153 -25.69 -16.60 -1.96
N LYS A 154 -25.48 -15.40 -2.51
CA LYS A 154 -26.32 -14.80 -3.55
C LYS A 154 -25.84 -15.13 -4.98
N ALA A 155 -24.73 -15.84 -5.08
CA ALA A 155 -24.17 -16.34 -6.33
C ALA A 155 -24.93 -17.61 -6.76
#